data_AF-A0A7R8W097-F1
#
_entry.id   AF-A0A7R8W097-F1
#
_cell.length_a   1.000
_cell.length_b   1.000
_cell.length_c   1.000
_cell.angle_alpha   90.00
_cell.angle_beta   90.00
_cell.angle_gamma   90.00
#
_symmetry.space_group_name_H-M   'P 1'
#
loop_
_entity.id
_entity.type
_entity.pdbx_description
1 polymer ?
#
loop_
_entity_poly.entity_id
_entity_poly.type
_entity_poly.pdbx_seq_one_letter_code
_entity_poly.pdbx_strand_id
1 'polypeptide(L)'
;QVGGGLSVGFGILETAYKEAAEEASISSELMAKLRPAGCVSFYFESERGLFPNTEFVFDLELPLDFVPYNSDGEVESFQLLPAAV
;
A
#
# COMPACT_ATOMS: atom_id res chain seq x y z
N GLN A 1 -6.49 3.26 -1.07
CA GLN A 1 -5.47 2.20 -1.08
C GLN A 1 -4.18 2.82 -0.55
N VAL A 2 -3.23 2.01 -0.08
CA VAL A 2 -1.85 2.43 0.21
C VAL A 2 -0.92 1.67 -0.72
N GLY A 3 0.09 2.32 -1.28
CA GLY A 3 1.14 1.61 -2.01
C GLY A 3 2.22 2.51 -2.60
N GLY A 4 3.47 2.14 -2.38
CA GLY A 4 4.63 2.88 -2.88
C GLY A 4 5.74 2.00 -3.43
N GLY A 5 6.70 2.65 -4.08
CA GLY A 5 7.84 2.00 -4.72
C GLY A 5 8.89 1.50 -3.74
N LEU A 6 9.39 0.29 -3.95
CA LEU A 6 10.50 -0.26 -3.16
C LEU A 6 11.83 0.40 -3.54
N SER A 7 12.29 1.32 -2.70
CA SER A 7 13.55 2.03 -2.90
C SER A 7 14.77 1.19 -2.54
N VAL A 8 15.89 1.45 -3.23
CA VAL A 8 17.18 0.79 -2.95
C VAL A 8 17.57 1.03 -1.49
N GLY A 9 17.87 -0.05 -0.77
CA GLY A 9 18.29 -0.01 0.63
C GLY A 9 17.15 -0.15 1.65
N PHE A 10 15.89 -0.13 1.22
CA PHE A 10 14.73 -0.35 2.08
C PHE A 10 14.21 -1.79 1.99
N GLY A 11 13.70 -2.30 3.12
CA GLY A 11 13.00 -3.58 3.15
C GLY A 11 11.54 -3.45 2.71
N ILE A 12 10.94 -4.54 2.21
CA ILE A 12 9.53 -4.56 1.77
C ILE A 12 8.58 -4.12 2.90
N LEU A 13 8.75 -4.69 4.10
CA LEU A 13 7.92 -4.34 5.26
C LEU A 13 8.18 -2.91 5.73
N GLU A 14 9.42 -2.45 5.64
CA GLU A 14 9.79 -1.08 5.99
C GLU A 14 9.10 -0.08 5.07
N THR A 15 9.13 -0.32 3.76
CA THR A 15 8.37 0.45 2.77
C THR A 15 6.88 0.42 3.10
N ALA A 16 6.28 -0.76 3.32
CA ALA A 16 4.85 -0.85 3.64
C ALA A 16 4.47 -0.04 4.90
N TYR A 17 5.31 -0.02 5.93
CA TYR A 17 5.09 0.78 7.14
C TYR A 17 5.21 2.28 6.88
N LYS A 18 6.23 2.70 6.11
CA LYS A 18 6.42 4.09 5.71
C LYS A 18 5.20 4.61 4.93
N GLU A 19 4.84 3.94 3.84
CA GLU A 19 3.76 4.41 2.95
C GLU A 19 2.40 4.38 3.67
N ALA A 20 2.15 3.40 4.54
CA ALA A 20 0.92 3.35 5.34
C ALA A 20 0.77 4.54 6.29
N ALA A 21 1.89 5.03 6.85
CA ALA A 21 1.89 6.21 7.69
C ALA A 21 1.75 7.50 6.87
N GLU A 22 2.44 7.60 5.73
CA GLU A 22 2.48 8.80 4.88
C GLU A 22 1.15 9.00 4.12
N GLU A 23 0.67 7.97 3.45
CA GLU A 23 -0.50 8.08 2.55
C GLU A 23 -1.84 8.03 3.30
N ALA A 24 -1.92 7.26 4.39
CA ALA A 24 -3.18 6.95 5.07
C ALA A 24 -3.16 7.13 6.60
N SER A 25 -2.03 7.56 7.17
CA SER A 25 -1.87 7.80 8.61
C SER A 25 -2.20 6.58 9.48
N ILE A 26 -1.87 5.39 8.99
CA ILE A 26 -2.08 4.14 9.72
C ILE A 26 -0.98 4.01 10.77
N SER A 27 -1.37 3.84 12.04
CA SER A 27 -0.44 3.75 13.15
C SER A 27 0.36 2.44 13.15
N SER A 28 1.53 2.44 13.78
CA SER A 28 2.37 1.24 13.89
C SER A 28 1.67 0.11 14.65
N GLU A 29 0.78 0.42 15.60
CA GLU A 29 -0.01 -0.57 16.33
C GLU A 29 -1.01 -1.30 15.43
N LEU A 30 -1.59 -0.61 14.45
CA LEU A 30 -2.43 -1.25 13.43
C LEU A 30 -1.55 -2.06 12.46
N MET A 31 -0.44 -1.48 12.01
CA MET A 31 0.50 -2.15 11.10
C MET A 31 1.12 -3.43 11.69
N ALA A 32 1.14 -3.58 13.02
CA ALA A 32 1.53 -4.84 13.67
C ALA A 32 0.65 -6.04 13.28
N LYS A 33 -0.54 -5.80 12.73
CA LYS A 33 -1.48 -6.83 12.24
C LYS A 33 -1.36 -7.12 10.74
N LEU A 34 -0.48 -6.43 10.02
CA LEU A 34 -0.27 -6.58 8.59
C LEU A 34 0.11 -8.03 8.26
N ARG A 35 -0.54 -8.64 7.26
CA ARG A 35 -0.29 -10.01 6.85
C ARG A 35 0.14 -10.05 5.38
N PRO A 36 1.21 -10.79 5.03
CA PRO A 36 1.55 -10.99 3.63
C PRO A 36 0.46 -11.83 2.94
N ALA A 37 0.00 -11.37 1.80
CA ALA A 37 -1.02 -12.02 0.96
C ALA A 37 -0.43 -12.59 -0.35
N GLY A 38 0.87 -12.42 -0.58
CA GLY A 38 1.60 -12.94 -1.73
C GLY A 38 2.22 -11.83 -2.57
N CYS A 39 2.39 -12.10 -3.86
CA CYS A 39 2.85 -11.09 -4.82
C CYS A 39 2.17 -11.27 -6.17
N VAL A 40 2.10 -10.18 -6.92
CA VAL A 40 1.61 -10.15 -8.30
C VAL A 40 2.74 -9.64 -9.18
N SER A 41 3.18 -10.46 -10.14
CA SER A 41 4.19 -10.07 -11.13
C SER A 41 3.54 -9.92 -12.50
N PHE A 42 3.81 -8.80 -13.15
CA PHE A 42 3.25 -8.50 -14.46
C PHE A 42 4.22 -7.67 -15.30
N TYR A 43 3.92 -7.60 -16.60
CA TYR A 43 4.59 -6.69 -17.51
C TYR A 43 3.60 -5.60 -17.92
N PHE A 44 4.04 -4.35 -17.82
CA PHE A 44 3.34 -3.20 -18.35
C PHE A 44 4.10 -2.68 -19.57
N GLU A 45 3.40 -2.50 -20.69
CA GLU A 45 3.98 -1.90 -21.90
C GLU A 45 3.56 -0.44 -22.01
N SER A 46 4.52 0.43 -22.35
CA SER A 46 4.26 1.82 -22.70
C SER A 46 5.15 2.25 -23.86
N GLU A 47 5.01 3.50 -24.33
CA GLU A 47 5.90 4.08 -25.35
C GLU A 47 7.38 4.03 -24.97
N ARG A 48 7.69 3.91 -23.67
CA ARG A 48 9.05 3.80 -23.13
C ARG A 48 9.59 2.37 -23.11
N GLY A 49 8.79 1.39 -23.55
CA GLY A 49 9.15 -0.03 -23.60
C GLY A 49 8.36 -0.89 -22.62
N LEU A 50 8.93 -2.06 -22.31
CA LEU A 50 8.32 -3.07 -21.44
C LEU A 50 8.88 -2.97 -20.02
N PHE A 51 7.98 -2.90 -19.04
CA PHE A 51 8.27 -2.70 -17.62
C PHE A 51 7.85 -3.94 -16.83
N PRO A 52 8.79 -4.82 -16.44
CA PRO A 52 8.50 -5.87 -15.47
C PRO A 52 8.29 -5.25 -14.09
N ASN A 53 7.14 -5.49 -13.47
CA ASN A 53 6.83 -5.08 -12.11
C ASN A 53 6.46 -6.30 -11.25
N THR A 54 6.73 -6.19 -9.96
CA THR A 54 6.25 -7.12 -8.94
C THR A 54 5.77 -6.34 -7.74
N GLU A 55 4.50 -6.53 -7.40
CA GLU A 55 3.86 -5.94 -6.24
C GLU A 55 3.82 -6.97 -5.11
N PHE A 56 4.30 -6.60 -3.93
CA PHE A 56 4.16 -7.38 -2.72
C PHE A 56 2.86 -6.97 -2.03
N VAL A 57 1.94 -7.92 -1.88
CA VAL A 57 0.57 -7.65 -1.45
C VAL A 57 0.41 -8.01 0.02
N PHE A 58 -0.31 -7.17 0.75
CA PHE A 58 -0.59 -7.34 2.16
C PHE A 58 -2.06 -7.09 2.48
N ASP A 59 -2.57 -7.84 3.45
CA ASP A 59 -3.88 -7.61 4.06
C ASP A 59 -3.71 -6.92 5.41
N LEU A 60 -4.57 -5.93 5.66
CA LEU A 60 -4.68 -5.26 6.96
C LEU A 60 -6.14 -5.12 7.35
N GLU A 61 -6.52 -5.76 8.46
CA GLU A 61 -7.83 -5.60 9.06
C GLU A 61 -7.86 -4.33 9.91
N LEU A 62 -8.79 -3.43 9.61
CA LEU A 62 -8.92 -2.12 10.25
C LEU A 62 -10.13 -2.08 11.20
N PRO A 63 -10.07 -1.28 12.29
CA PRO A 63 -11.24 -0.96 13.10
C PRO A 63 -12.37 -0.34 12.28
N LEU A 64 -13.63 -0.59 12.65
CA LEU A 64 -14.80 -0.05 11.95
C LEU A 64 -14.90 1.49 11.98
N ASP A 65 -14.30 2.09 13.00
CA ASP A 65 -14.25 3.54 13.23
C ASP A 65 -12.97 4.19 12.70
N PHE A 66 -12.09 3.42 12.05
CA PHE A 66 -10.89 3.96 11.42
C PHE A 66 -11.25 4.83 10.21
N VAL A 67 -10.74 6.06 10.20
CA VAL A 67 -10.87 6.98 9.07
C VAL A 67 -9.46 7.35 8.60
N PRO A 68 -9.02 6.89 7.42
CA PRO A 68 -7.70 7.26 6.90
C PRO A 68 -7.67 8.73 6.55
N TYR A 69 -6.51 9.36 6.70
CA TYR A 69 -6.26 10.70 6.19
C TYR A 69 -4.85 10.76 5.60
N ASN A 70 -4.71 11.59 4.57
CA ASN A 70 -3.44 11.82 3.91
C ASN A 70 -2.53 12.69 4.78
N SER A 71 -1.31 12.22 5.07
CA SER A 71 -0.33 12.96 5.87
C SER A 71 0.67 13.76 5.02
N ASP A 72 1.01 13.31 3.82
CA ASP A 72 2.12 13.87 3.03
C ASP A 72 1.70 14.63 1.75
N GLY A 73 0.44 14.49 1.34
CA GLY A 73 -0.12 15.15 0.16
C GLY A 73 -0.25 14.27 -1.08
N GLU A 74 0.12 12.98 -1.04
CA GLU A 74 0.06 12.10 -2.22
C GLU A 74 -1.36 11.63 -2.58
N VAL A 75 -2.20 11.38 -1.57
CA VAL A 75 -3.58 10.89 -1.76
C VAL A 75 -4.61 12.03 -1.79
N GLU A 76 -5.38 12.16 -2.88
CA GLU A 76 -6.43 13.18 -2.97
C GLU A 76 -7.60 12.92 -2.00
N SER A 77 -8.12 11.68 -1.96
CA SER A 77 -9.23 11.31 -1.07
C SER A 77 -9.33 9.80 -0.83
N PHE A 78 -10.04 9.43 0.23
CA PHE A 78 -10.38 8.04 0.55
C PHE A 78 -11.88 7.79 0.44
N GLN A 79 -12.24 6.59 -0.03
CA GLN A 79 -13.61 6.10 -0.07
C GLN A 79 -13.68 4.68 0.49
N LEU A 80 -14.65 4.44 1.38
CA LEU A 80 -14.97 3.09 1.85
C LEU A 80 -16.00 2.47 0.90
N LEU A 81 -15.61 1.37 0.24
CA LEU A 81 -16.43 0.67 -0.74
C LEU A 81 -16.69 -0.78 -0.28
N PRO A 82 -17.85 -1.38 -0.60
CA PRO A 82 -18.06 -2.82 -0.43
C PRO A 82 -17.09 -3.62 -1.29
N ALA A 83 -16.58 -4.74 -0.78
CA ALA A 83 -15.83 -5.69 -1.58
C ALA A 83 -16.75 -6.33 -2.64
N ALA A 84 -16.19 -6.58 -3.84
CA ALA A 84 -16.88 -7.38 -4.85
C ALA A 84 -17.01 -8.83 -4.37
N VAL A 85 -18.16 -9.45 -4.67
CA VAL A 85 -18.46 -10.86 -4.39
C VAL A 85 -18.04 -11.73 -5.56
#